data_AF-A0A7W0W4S5-F1
#
_entry.id   AF-A0A7W0W4S5-F1
#
_cell.length_a   1.000
_cell.length_b   1.000
_cell.length_c   1.000
_cell.angle_alpha   90.00
_cell.angle_beta   90.00
_cell.angle_gamma   90.00
#
_symmetry.space_group_name_H-M   'P 1'
#
loop_
_entity.id
_entity.type
_entity.pdbx_description
1 polymer ?
#
loop_
_entity_poly.entity_id
_entity_poly.type
_entity_poly.pdbx_seq_one_letter_code
_entity_poly.pdbx_strand_id
1 'polypeptide(L)'
;MVAGVSAQQTTQRRVIATMAAGLSWKDACQQADAAISRSTAFRWHARARATGATVVPDQRHGHVWLVDQAVQDWMVTYCQAHPHTPSHLLKTLVETALQRTISVSHLNVVRARLGITYQRPRHEKKDPASPQP
;
A
#
# COMPACT_ATOMS: atom_id res chain seq x y z
N MET A 1 8.28 4.21 19.75
CA MET A 1 6.87 4.02 20.10
C MET A 1 6.52 2.56 19.82
N VAL A 2 6.24 1.76 20.86
CA VAL A 2 5.92 0.34 20.69
C VAL A 2 4.51 0.28 20.12
N ALA A 3 4.37 -0.11 18.85
CA ALA A 3 3.07 -0.31 18.24
C ALA A 3 2.32 -1.34 19.09
N GLY A 4 1.22 -0.91 19.74
CA GLY A 4 0.37 -1.79 20.52
C GLY A 4 -0.07 -2.95 19.63
N VAL A 5 0.19 -4.18 20.09
CA VAL A 5 -0.23 -5.40 19.38
C VAL A 5 -1.75 -5.34 19.26
N SER A 6 -2.26 -5.32 18.03
CA SER A 6 -3.71 -5.24 17.82
C SER A 6 -4.39 -6.53 18.31
N ALA A 7 -5.66 -6.44 18.70
CA ALA A 7 -6.44 -7.62 19.13
C ALA A 7 -6.35 -8.78 18.12
N GLN A 8 -6.41 -8.45 16.82
CA GLN A 8 -6.25 -9.41 15.74
C GLN A 8 -4.86 -10.09 15.71
N GLN A 9 -3.78 -9.34 15.96
CA GLN A 9 -2.43 -9.91 16.02
C GLN A 9 -2.27 -10.85 17.23
N THR A 10 -2.90 -10.52 18.36
CA THR A 10 -2.93 -11.37 19.54
C THR A 10 -3.69 -12.67 19.29
N THR A 11 -4.89 -12.60 18.69
CA THR A 11 -5.66 -13.78 18.27
C THR A 11 -4.87 -14.65 17.29
N GLN A 12 -4.24 -14.03 16.28
CA GLN A 12 -3.43 -14.74 15.29
C GLN A 12 -2.24 -15.48 15.93
N ARG A 13 -1.53 -14.85 16.86
CA ARG A 13 -0.44 -15.50 17.62
C ARG A 13 -0.92 -16.72 18.38
N ARG A 14 -2.07 -16.61 19.06
CA ARG A 14 -2.66 -17.72 19.82
C ARG A 14 -3.04 -18.89 18.93
N VAL A 15 -3.68 -18.64 17.78
CA VAL A 15 -4.02 -19.69 16.81
C VAL A 15 -2.76 -20.37 16.26
N ILE A 16 -1.75 -19.59 15.87
CA ILE A 16 -0.50 -20.15 15.34
C ILE A 16 0.22 -20.99 16.39
N ALA A 17 0.33 -20.51 17.63
CA ALA A 17 1.02 -21.20 18.71
C ALA A 17 0.33 -22.51 19.09
N THR A 18 -1.00 -22.50 19.20
CA THR A 18 -1.79 -23.71 19.55
C THR A 18 -1.74 -24.75 18.43
N MET A 19 -1.84 -24.33 17.15
CA MET A 19 -1.66 -25.25 16.03
C MET A 19 -0.23 -25.82 15.95
N ALA A 20 0.78 -25.01 16.25
CA ALA A 20 2.17 -25.47 16.30
C ALA A 20 2.42 -26.47 17.45
N ALA A 21 1.65 -26.37 18.54
CA ALA A 21 1.64 -27.32 19.66
C ALA A 21 0.87 -28.61 19.37
N GLY A 22 0.32 -28.78 18.15
CA GLY A 22 -0.34 -30.00 17.70
C GLY A 22 -1.86 -30.01 17.86
N LEU A 23 -2.49 -28.90 18.28
CA LEU A 23 -3.94 -28.82 18.36
C LEU A 23 -4.59 -28.69 16.99
N SER A 24 -5.82 -29.19 16.88
CA SER A 24 -6.62 -29.03 15.67
C SER A 24 -6.94 -27.55 15.43
N TRP A 25 -7.16 -27.17 14.16
CA TRP A 25 -7.53 -25.79 13.81
C TRP A 25 -8.79 -25.32 14.54
N LYS A 26 -9.74 -26.23 14.81
CA LYS A 26 -11.01 -25.91 15.46
C LYS A 26 -10.78 -25.56 16.92
N ASP A 27 -9.99 -26.37 17.63
CA ASP A 27 -9.67 -26.15 19.04
C ASP A 27 -8.79 -24.89 19.21
N ALA A 28 -7.84 -24.69 18.29
CA ALA A 28 -7.02 -23.48 18.25
C ALA A 28 -7.87 -22.21 18.08
N CYS A 29 -8.87 -22.23 17.19
CA CYS A 29 -9.78 -21.10 16.99
C CYS A 29 -10.68 -20.89 18.21
N GLN A 30 -11.19 -21.96 18.82
CA GLN A 30 -12.02 -21.88 20.02
C GLN A 30 -11.25 -21.29 21.21
N GLN A 31 -10.00 -21.71 21.43
CA GLN A 31 -9.17 -21.16 22.51
C GLN A 31 -8.76 -19.70 22.27
N ALA A 32 -8.62 -19.30 21.01
CA ALA A 32 -8.26 -17.94 20.64
C ALA A 32 -9.48 -17.01 20.48
N ASP A 33 -10.70 -17.51 20.72
CA ASP A 33 -11.96 -16.82 20.42
C ASP A 33 -11.98 -16.24 18.99
N ALA A 34 -11.46 -17.03 18.03
CA ALA A 34 -11.24 -16.62 16.66
C ALA A 34 -12.36 -17.13 15.75
N ALA A 35 -13.23 -16.23 15.30
CA ALA A 35 -14.24 -16.52 14.28
C ALA A 35 -13.63 -16.53 12.86
N ILE A 36 -12.65 -17.41 12.62
CA ILE A 36 -11.94 -17.51 11.33
C ILE A 36 -12.19 -18.85 10.63
N SER A 37 -12.09 -18.83 9.30
CA SER A 37 -12.22 -20.05 8.51
C SER A 37 -11.00 -20.97 8.65
N ARG A 38 -11.23 -22.28 8.45
CA ARG A 38 -10.17 -23.30 8.36
C ARG A 38 -9.01 -22.86 7.45
N SER A 39 -9.32 -22.40 6.25
CA SER A 39 -8.31 -21.96 5.28
C SER A 39 -7.44 -20.80 5.78
N THR A 40 -8.01 -19.89 6.58
CA THR A 40 -7.27 -18.77 7.19
C THR A 40 -6.31 -19.26 8.27
N ALA A 41 -6.78 -20.14 9.17
CA ALA A 41 -5.96 -20.73 10.22
C ALA A 41 -4.77 -21.52 9.63
N PHE A 42 -5.01 -22.38 8.64
CA PHE A 42 -3.95 -23.13 7.96
C PHE A 42 -2.97 -22.22 7.22
N ARG A 43 -3.44 -21.17 6.54
CA ARG A 43 -2.56 -20.20 5.87
C ARG A 43 -1.64 -19.48 6.85
N TRP A 44 -2.17 -19.06 8.00
CA TRP A 44 -1.37 -18.45 9.06
C TRP A 44 -0.31 -19.42 9.59
N HIS A 45 -0.71 -20.64 9.94
CA HIS A 45 0.21 -21.65 10.47
C HIS A 45 1.31 -22.02 9.46
N ALA A 46 0.96 -22.26 8.19
CA ALA A 46 1.92 -22.59 7.14
C ALA A 46 2.94 -21.45 6.92
N ARG A 47 2.48 -20.21 6.90
CA ARG A 47 3.35 -19.05 6.69
C ARG A 47 4.23 -18.75 7.91
N ALA A 48 3.72 -18.95 9.12
CA ALA A 48 4.52 -18.89 10.34
C ALA A 48 5.65 -19.92 10.32
N ARG A 49 5.36 -21.17 9.91
CA ARG A 49 6.40 -22.22 9.75
C ARG A 49 7.46 -21.85 8.72
N ALA A 50 7.09 -21.22 7.62
CA ALA A 50 8.03 -20.83 6.57
C ALA A 50 8.93 -19.64 6.95
N THR A 51 8.45 -18.75 7.82
CA THR A 51 9.13 -17.46 8.13
C THR A 51 9.68 -17.38 9.55
N GLY A 52 9.31 -18.31 10.44
CA GLY A 52 9.58 -18.23 11.88
C GLY A 52 8.75 -17.16 12.62
N ALA A 53 7.84 -16.47 11.92
CA ALA A 53 7.08 -15.37 12.50
C ALA A 53 5.89 -15.89 13.32
N THR A 54 5.67 -15.29 14.50
CA THR A 54 4.49 -15.57 15.33
C THR A 54 3.25 -14.78 14.91
N VAL A 55 3.43 -13.76 14.07
CA VAL A 55 2.38 -12.97 13.43
C VAL A 55 2.62 -13.03 11.93
N VAL A 56 1.59 -13.41 11.18
CA VAL A 56 1.68 -13.37 9.72
C VAL A 56 1.05 -12.06 9.25
N PRO A 57 1.85 -11.10 8.72
CA PRO A 57 1.29 -9.84 8.25
C PRO A 57 0.24 -10.11 7.18
N ASP A 58 -0.91 -9.44 7.28
CA ASP A 58 -1.93 -9.51 6.26
C ASP A 58 -1.35 -8.90 4.97
N GLN A 59 -1.24 -9.72 3.93
CA GLN A 59 -0.80 -9.28 2.61
C GLN A 59 -1.93 -8.84 1.71
N ARG A 60 -3.16 -8.77 2.24
CA ARG A 60 -4.24 -7.99 1.63
C ARG A 60 -3.95 -6.51 1.82
N HIS A 61 -2.91 -6.05 1.14
CA HIS A 61 -2.59 -4.65 1.00
C HIS A 61 -3.63 -4.05 0.07
N GLY A 62 -4.75 -3.59 0.64
CA GLY A 62 -5.68 -2.75 -0.11
C GLY A 62 -4.94 -1.51 -0.64
N HIS A 63 -5.54 -0.85 -1.63
CA HIS A 63 -5.03 0.38 -2.24
C HIS A 63 -4.40 1.37 -1.24
N VAL A 64 -4.97 1.51 -0.04
CA VAL A 64 -4.49 2.40 1.03
C VAL A 64 -3.04 2.13 1.49
N TRP A 65 -2.53 0.90 1.40
CA TRP A 65 -1.18 0.57 1.90
C TRP A 65 -0.05 1.01 0.94
N LEU A 66 -0.34 1.18 -0.34
CA LEU A 66 0.64 1.62 -1.34
C LEU A 66 0.87 3.14 -1.31
N VAL A 67 -0.06 3.89 -0.72
CA VAL A 67 -0.09 5.36 -0.69
C VAL A 67 -0.35 5.79 0.75
N ASP A 68 0.69 5.67 1.58
CA ASP A 68 0.66 6.19 2.96
C ASP A 68 0.66 7.73 2.96
N GLN A 69 0.58 8.33 4.15
CA GLN A 69 0.54 9.78 4.31
C GLN A 69 1.79 10.44 3.72
N ALA A 70 2.96 9.81 3.83
CA ALA A 70 4.21 10.37 3.30
C ALA A 70 4.19 10.43 1.76
N VAL A 71 3.63 9.42 1.09
CA VAL A 71 3.40 9.47 -0.36
C VAL A 71 2.41 10.58 -0.73
N GLN A 72 1.33 10.76 0.04
CA GLN A 72 0.33 11.81 -0.21
C GLN A 72 0.93 13.22 -0.06
N ASP A 73 1.64 13.48 1.03
CA ASP A 73 2.26 14.78 1.32
C ASP A 73 3.33 15.13 0.27
N TRP A 74 4.11 14.13 -0.14
CA TRP A 74 5.08 14.28 -1.22
C TRP A 74 4.39 14.61 -2.56
N MET A 75 3.30 13.90 -2.89
CA MET A 75 2.54 14.16 -4.11
C MET A 75 1.92 15.56 -4.13
N VAL A 76 1.36 16.04 -3.00
CA VAL A 76 0.82 17.40 -2.88
C VAL A 76 1.92 18.42 -3.14
N THR A 77 3.04 18.31 -2.42
CA THR A 77 4.16 19.24 -2.53
C THR A 77 4.72 19.28 -3.95
N TYR A 78 4.96 18.09 -4.54
CA TYR A 78 5.55 17.99 -5.86
C TYR A 78 4.61 18.48 -6.97
N CYS A 79 3.33 18.09 -6.93
CA CYS A 79 2.37 18.49 -7.96
C CYS A 79 1.91 19.95 -7.84
N GLN A 80 2.00 20.58 -6.66
CA GLN A 80 1.81 22.02 -6.53
C GLN A 80 2.95 22.80 -7.18
N ALA A 81 4.20 22.35 -7.01
CA ALA A 81 5.36 22.95 -7.66
C ALA A 81 5.42 22.65 -9.19
N HIS A 82 4.90 21.50 -9.61
CA HIS A 82 4.91 21.06 -11.01
C HIS A 82 3.51 20.61 -11.47
N PRO A 83 2.56 21.55 -11.67
CA PRO A 83 1.17 21.24 -11.99
C PRO A 83 0.99 20.55 -13.35
N HIS A 84 2.00 20.65 -14.22
CA HIS A 84 2.04 20.06 -15.55
C HIS A 84 2.64 18.65 -15.60
N THR A 85 2.96 18.03 -14.45
CA THR A 85 3.52 16.67 -14.46
C THR A 85 2.43 15.62 -14.75
N PRO A 86 2.54 14.86 -15.85
CA PRO A 86 1.60 13.81 -16.18
C PRO A 86 1.81 12.58 -15.29
N SER A 87 0.74 11.79 -15.10
CA SER A 87 0.73 10.68 -14.12
C SER A 87 1.74 9.55 -14.41
N HIS A 88 2.17 9.37 -15.66
CA HIS A 88 3.22 8.38 -15.99
C HIS A 88 4.60 8.84 -15.52
N LEU A 89 4.93 10.14 -15.65
CA LEU A 89 6.16 10.70 -15.08
C LEU A 89 6.08 10.74 -13.56
N LEU A 90 4.91 11.08 -13.01
CA LEU A 90 4.69 11.06 -11.57
C LEU A 90 4.92 9.67 -10.97
N LYS A 91 4.52 8.59 -11.67
CA LYS A 91 4.83 7.21 -11.27
C LYS A 91 6.32 6.98 -11.14
N THR A 92 7.09 7.31 -12.18
CA THR A 92 8.55 7.14 -12.16
C THR A 92 9.19 7.93 -11.03
N LEU A 93 8.72 9.16 -10.79
CA LEU A 93 9.25 10.00 -9.72
C LEU A 93 8.93 9.45 -8.33
N VAL A 94 7.72 8.93 -8.11
CA VAL A 94 7.35 8.26 -6.84
C VAL A 94 8.18 6.98 -6.64
N GLU A 95 8.41 6.22 -7.71
CA GLU A 95 9.25 5.02 -7.69
C GLU A 95 10.70 5.37 -7.32
N THR A 96 11.26 6.44 -7.89
CA THR A 96 12.63 6.87 -7.58
C THR A 96 12.73 7.52 -6.19
N ALA A 97 11.80 8.39 -5.81
CA ALA A 97 11.89 9.17 -4.58
C ALA A 97 11.53 8.34 -3.33
N LEU A 98 10.56 7.43 -3.44
CA LEU A 98 10.00 6.71 -2.30
C LEU A 98 10.22 5.19 -2.38
N GLN A 99 10.85 4.68 -3.45
CA GLN A 99 11.05 3.25 -3.70
C GLN A 99 9.73 2.45 -3.66
N ARG A 100 8.63 3.09 -4.10
CA ARG A 100 7.28 2.49 -4.14
C ARG A 100 6.77 2.37 -5.56
N THR A 101 6.43 1.15 -5.97
CA THR A 101 5.79 0.88 -7.26
C THR A 101 4.27 1.06 -7.13
N ILE A 102 3.73 2.09 -7.78
CA ILE A 102 2.29 2.40 -7.76
C ILE A 102 1.79 2.44 -9.20
N SER A 103 0.64 1.82 -9.47
CA SER A 103 0.04 1.88 -10.81
C SER A 103 -0.48 3.28 -11.14
N VAL A 104 -0.46 3.65 -12.42
CA VAL A 104 -0.95 4.96 -12.89
C VAL A 104 -2.43 5.17 -12.54
N SER A 105 -3.27 4.14 -12.68
CA SER A 105 -4.68 4.21 -12.30
C SER A 105 -4.86 4.53 -10.82
N HIS A 106 -4.02 3.94 -9.96
CA HIS A 106 -4.07 4.20 -8.53
C HIS A 106 -3.58 5.62 -8.19
N LEU A 107 -2.51 6.09 -8.85
CA LEU A 107 -2.07 7.49 -8.73
C LEU A 107 -3.15 8.48 -9.16
N ASN A 108 -3.93 8.18 -10.20
CA ASN A 108 -5.03 9.05 -10.63
C ASN A 108 -6.15 9.10 -9.59
N VAL A 109 -6.51 7.98 -8.96
CA VAL A 109 -7.46 7.95 -7.84
C VAL A 109 -6.96 8.80 -6.67
N VAL A 110 -5.68 8.71 -6.34
CA VAL A 110 -5.06 9.51 -5.27
C VAL A 110 -5.06 11.00 -5.62
N ARG A 111 -4.68 11.36 -6.85
CA ARG A 111 -4.74 12.75 -7.34
C ARG A 111 -6.14 13.33 -7.22
N ALA A 112 -7.15 12.58 -7.65
CA ALA A 112 -8.55 13.00 -7.56
C ALA A 112 -8.98 13.21 -6.10
N ARG A 113 -8.61 12.31 -5.19
CA ARG A 113 -8.89 12.44 -3.74
C ARG A 113 -8.20 13.64 -3.11
N LEU A 114 -6.98 13.95 -3.52
CA LEU A 114 -6.19 15.09 -3.04
C LEU A 114 -6.55 16.42 -3.74
N GLY A 115 -7.50 16.42 -4.68
CA GLY A 115 -7.86 17.61 -5.46
C GLY A 115 -6.77 18.10 -6.44
N ILE A 116 -5.75 17.28 -6.70
CA ILE A 116 -4.59 17.63 -7.54
C ILE A 116 -4.98 17.47 -9.01
N THR A 117 -5.47 18.57 -9.60
CA THR A 117 -5.84 18.59 -11.01
C THR A 117 -4.60 18.75 -11.88
N TYR A 118 -4.47 17.91 -12.92
CA TYR A 118 -3.43 18.08 -13.94
C TYR A 118 -3.75 19.31 -14.78
N GLN A 119 -2.82 20.28 -14.82
CA GLN A 119 -2.94 21.40 -15.73
C GLN A 119 -2.23 21.06 -17.03
N ARG A 120 -2.97 21.07 -18.14
CA ARG A 120 -2.35 20.85 -19.46
C ARG A 120 -1.45 22.05 -19.78
N PRO A 121 -0.17 21.85 -20.13
CA PRO A 121 0.67 22.96 -20.54
C PRO A 121 0.01 23.67 -21.72
N ARG A 122 -0.09 25.00 -21.63
CA ARG A 122 -0.59 25.83 -22.72
C ARG A 122 0.43 25.70 -23.85
N HIS A 123 0.01 25.09 -24.96
CA HIS A 123 0.85 25.02 -26.14
C HIS A 123 0.96 26.44 -26.69
N GLU A 124 2.07 27.12 -26.46
CA GLU A 124 2.36 28.37 -27.15
C GLU A 124 2.47 28.03 -28.64
N LYS A 125 1.61 28.65 -29.46
CA LYS A 125 1.77 28.62 -30.90
C LYS A 125 3.11 29.29 -31.20
N LYS A 126 4.01 28.56 -31.87
CA LYS A 126 5.21 29.15 -32.47
C LYS A 126 4.73 30.17 -33.49
N ASP A 127 4.92 31.46 -33.22
CA ASP A 127 4.68 32.52 -34.20
C ASP A 127 5.54 32.25 -35.45
N PRO A 128 4.98 32.25 -36.66
CA PRO A 128 5.75 32.08 -37.89
C PRO A 128 6.28 33.46 -38.30
N ALA A 129 7.20 34.03 -37.54
CA ALA A 129 7.88 35.25 -37.97
C ALA A 129 9.24 35.38 -37.29
N SER A 130 10.27 34.83 -37.91
CA SER A 130 11.58 35.49 -37.97
C SER A 130 12.32 35.05 -39.25
N PRO A 131 12.94 35.99 -39.98
CA PRO A 131 13.57 35.72 -41.27
C PRO A 131 14.92 35.03 -41.08
N GLN A 132 15.29 34.16 -42.02
CA GLN A 132 16.61 33.55 -42.06
C GLN A 132 17.63 34.51 -42.69
N PRO A 133 18.90 34.52 -42.22
CA PRO A 133 19.99 35.22 -42.89
C PRO A 133 20.38 34.56 -44.22
#